data_AF-A0A1V8SBU9-F1
#
_entry.id   AF-A0A1V8SBU9-F1
#
_cell.length_a   1.000
_cell.length_b   1.000
_cell.length_c   1.000
_cell.angle_alpha   90.00
_cell.angle_beta   90.00
_cell.angle_gamma   90.00
#
_symmetry.space_group_name_H-M   'P 1'
#
loop_
_entity.id
_entity.type
_entity.pdbx_description
1 polymer ?
#
loop_
_entity_poly.entity_id
_entity_poly.type
_entity_poly.pdbx_seq_one_letter_code
_entity_poly.pdbx_strand_id
1 'polypeptide(L)'
;MILIHRTALRRRVALPKCVLLYDRHVAKLHASTTRFDHESHDPRLKDLDLVGNAFAALRESYATPKHPIILAHGLLGFEELHLVPDPLLVLNLPGLKYWRGITDALAAKNVEVITASVPASGSIEQRADALAVRIEEKAQGKAVNIIAHSMQ
;
A
#
# COMPACT_ATOMS: atom_id res chain seq x y z
N MET A 1 -73.20 4.30 -13.94
CA MET A 1 -72.36 5.52 -13.93
C MET A 1 -71.07 5.21 -14.69
N ILE A 2 -71.03 5.70 -15.94
CA ILE A 2 -69.89 6.07 -16.80
C ILE A 2 -68.69 5.10 -16.93
N LEU A 3 -68.61 4.52 -18.13
CA LEU A 3 -67.44 3.96 -18.81
C LEU A 3 -66.51 5.10 -19.29
N ILE A 4 -65.21 5.07 -19.00
CA ILE A 4 -64.20 5.73 -19.86
C ILE A 4 -62.88 4.94 -19.86
N HIS A 5 -62.50 4.49 -21.06
CA HIS A 5 -61.16 4.10 -21.48
C HIS A 5 -60.10 5.17 -21.15
N ARG A 6 -58.85 4.75 -20.93
CA ARG A 6 -57.71 5.18 -21.78
C ARG A 6 -56.38 4.52 -21.38
N THR A 7 -55.95 3.63 -22.27
CA THR A 7 -54.55 3.28 -22.55
C THR A 7 -53.67 4.52 -22.72
N ALA A 8 -52.49 4.52 -22.10
CA ALA A 8 -51.38 5.40 -22.46
C ALA A 8 -50.07 4.59 -22.58
N LEU A 9 -49.66 4.41 -23.83
CA LEU A 9 -48.34 3.97 -24.28
C LEU A 9 -47.26 5.03 -23.92
N ARG A 10 -46.03 4.56 -23.65
CA ARG A 10 -44.68 5.19 -23.83
C ARG A 10 -43.82 4.99 -22.58
N ARG A 11 -42.54 4.62 -22.61
CA ARG A 11 -41.56 4.32 -23.67
C ARG A 11 -40.53 3.39 -23.01
N ARG A 12 -40.18 2.25 -23.64
CA ARG A 12 -38.98 1.50 -23.26
C ARG A 12 -37.77 2.34 -23.60
N VAL A 13 -36.97 2.72 -22.61
CA VAL A 13 -35.61 3.19 -22.84
C VAL A 13 -34.78 1.94 -23.13
N ALA A 14 -34.35 1.80 -24.38
CA ALA A 14 -33.42 0.78 -24.79
C ALA A 14 -32.06 1.08 -24.15
N LEU A 15 -31.64 0.26 -23.19
CA LEU A 15 -30.23 0.22 -22.79
C LEU A 15 -29.44 -0.41 -23.94
N PRO A 16 -28.37 0.23 -24.44
CA PRO A 16 -27.56 -0.39 -25.47
C PRO A 16 -26.88 -1.62 -24.88
N LYS A 17 -27.07 -2.76 -25.54
CA LYS A 17 -26.24 -3.95 -25.38
C LYS A 17 -24.85 -3.60 -25.89
N CYS A 18 -23.96 -3.16 -25.00
CA CYS A 18 -22.55 -3.09 -25.32
C CYS A 18 -22.01 -4.52 -25.29
N VAL A 19 -21.80 -5.06 -26.49
CA VAL A 19 -21.22 -6.36 -26.76
C VAL A 19 -19.83 -6.41 -26.13
N LEU A 20 -19.60 -7.35 -25.22
CA LEU A 20 -18.28 -7.71 -24.72
C LEU A 20 -17.48 -8.33 -25.88
N LEU A 21 -16.78 -7.51 -26.65
CA LEU A 21 -15.63 -7.95 -27.42
C LEU A 21 -14.44 -7.95 -26.47
N TYR A 22 -14.06 -9.16 -26.04
CA TYR A 22 -12.83 -9.43 -25.33
C TYR A 22 -11.67 -9.26 -26.30
N ASP A 23 -11.23 -8.01 -26.49
CA ASP A 23 -9.95 -7.74 -27.12
C ASP A 23 -8.85 -7.99 -26.09
N ARG A 24 -8.03 -9.00 -26.39
CA ARG A 24 -6.83 -9.37 -25.66
C ARG A 24 -5.77 -8.28 -25.85
N HIS A 25 -5.98 -7.12 -25.25
CA HIS A 25 -4.97 -6.09 -25.18
C HIS A 25 -3.99 -6.45 -24.08
N VAL A 26 -2.82 -6.94 -24.49
CA VAL A 26 -1.60 -6.91 -23.68
C VAL A 26 -1.49 -5.49 -23.15
N ALA A 27 -1.63 -5.33 -21.83
CA ALA A 27 -1.44 -4.07 -21.15
C ALA A 27 0.02 -3.65 -21.38
N LYS A 28 0.24 -2.85 -22.43
CA LYS A 28 1.43 -2.04 -22.57
C LYS A 28 1.39 -1.10 -21.37
N LEU A 29 2.13 -1.46 -20.32
CA LEU A 29 2.44 -0.55 -19.23
C LEU A 29 2.94 0.73 -19.88
N HIS A 30 2.17 1.80 -19.74
CA HIS A 30 2.58 3.12 -20.14
C HIS A 30 3.86 3.42 -19.37
N ALA A 31 5.00 3.40 -20.06
CA ALA A 31 6.18 4.13 -19.65
C ALA A 31 5.83 5.62 -19.75
N SER A 32 5.01 6.11 -18.80
CA SER A 32 4.89 7.52 -18.53
C SER A 32 6.23 7.93 -17.96
N THR A 33 7.10 8.39 -18.86
CA THR A 33 8.25 9.20 -18.51
C THR A 33 7.70 10.50 -17.93
N THR A 34 7.33 10.48 -16.65
CA THR A 34 7.26 11.70 -15.87
C THR A 34 8.70 12.12 -15.64
N ARG A 35 9.23 12.97 -16.54
CA ARG A 35 10.37 13.81 -16.19
C ARG A 35 9.90 14.76 -15.09
N PHE A 36 10.05 14.35 -13.84
CA PHE A 36 9.97 15.27 -12.72
C PHE A 36 11.33 15.95 -12.58
N ASP A 37 11.64 16.82 -13.55
CA ASP A 37 12.64 17.87 -13.32
C ASP A 37 11.90 19.03 -12.64
N HIS A 38 11.47 18.82 -11.39
CA HIS A 38 10.96 19.91 -10.56
C HIS A 38 11.95 20.12 -9.42
N GLU A 39 12.97 20.94 -9.69
CA GLU A 39 13.80 21.58 -8.66
C GLU A 39 12.86 22.37 -7.74
N SER A 40 12.43 21.71 -6.67
CA SER A 40 11.51 22.24 -5.67
C SER A 40 12.32 23.10 -4.73
N HIS A 41 12.68 24.30 -5.17
CA HIS A 41 13.49 25.22 -4.39
C HIS A 41 12.60 25.91 -3.35
N ASP A 42 12.34 25.26 -2.20
CA ASP A 42 11.65 25.90 -1.07
C ASP A 42 12.62 26.91 -0.42
N PRO A 43 12.32 28.23 -0.48
CA PRO A 43 13.21 29.26 0.03
C PRO A 43 13.41 29.21 1.56
N ARG A 44 12.68 28.36 2.29
CA ARG A 44 12.85 28.12 3.74
C ARG A 44 13.94 27.10 4.08
N LEU A 45 14.43 26.34 3.10
CA LEU A 45 15.41 25.27 3.28
C LEU A 45 16.85 25.67 2.90
N LYS A 46 17.11 26.96 2.66
CA LYS A 46 18.36 27.48 2.09
C LYS A 46 19.63 27.18 2.91
N ASP A 47 19.49 27.07 4.23
CA ASP A 47 20.64 26.96 5.16
C ASP A 47 20.78 25.59 5.80
N LEU A 48 19.98 24.62 5.34
CA LEU A 48 20.14 23.24 5.75
C LEU A 48 20.68 22.48 4.56
N ASP A 49 21.84 21.82 4.71
CA ASP A 49 22.28 20.72 3.85
C ASP A 49 21.31 19.53 4.03
N LEU A 50 20.04 19.77 3.73
CA LEU A 50 19.01 18.78 3.77
C LEU A 50 19.39 17.77 2.70
N VAL A 51 19.32 16.51 3.10
CA VAL A 51 19.27 15.33 2.23
C VAL A 51 18.25 15.46 1.07
N GLY A 52 17.40 16.50 1.09
CA GLY A 52 16.26 16.80 0.24
C GLY A 52 16.46 16.58 -1.25
N ASN A 53 17.66 16.77 -1.80
CA ASN A 53 17.90 16.52 -3.22
C ASN A 53 18.85 15.34 -3.52
N ALA A 54 19.65 14.87 -2.55
CA ALA A 54 20.63 13.80 -2.77
C ALA A 54 20.01 12.42 -3.10
N PHE A 55 18.72 12.28 -2.82
CA PHE A 55 17.89 11.10 -3.11
C PHE A 55 16.58 11.45 -3.83
N ALA A 56 16.45 12.67 -4.36
CA ALA A 56 15.28 13.06 -5.15
C ALA A 56 15.16 12.23 -6.43
N ALA A 57 16.30 11.89 -7.04
CA ALA A 57 16.36 10.93 -8.14
C ALA A 57 16.64 9.52 -7.62
N LEU A 58 15.81 8.56 -8.05
CA LEU A 58 16.04 7.15 -7.76
C LEU A 58 17.29 6.67 -8.49
N ARG A 59 18.23 6.10 -7.74
CA ARG A 59 19.40 5.41 -8.30
C ARG A 59 18.99 4.05 -8.85
N GLU A 60 19.72 3.57 -9.84
CA GLU A 60 19.56 2.22 -10.39
C GLU A 60 19.78 1.13 -9.32
N SER A 61 20.71 1.37 -8.39
CA SER A 61 20.98 0.48 -7.28
C SER A 61 21.37 1.22 -6.00
N TYR A 62 21.09 0.58 -4.87
CA TYR A 62 21.45 1.03 -3.53
C TYR A 62 22.20 -0.10 -2.81
N ALA A 63 23.13 0.28 -1.93
CA ALA A 63 23.82 -0.68 -1.09
C ALA A 63 22.86 -1.35 -0.11
N THR A 64 23.06 -2.66 0.12
CA THR A 64 22.32 -3.42 1.13
C THR A 64 22.58 -2.82 2.53
N PRO A 65 21.53 -2.54 3.33
CA PRO A 65 21.69 -2.03 4.69
C PRO A 65 22.44 -3.01 5.58
N LYS A 66 23.23 -2.50 6.52
CA LYS A 66 23.99 -3.31 7.50
C LYS A 66 23.10 -3.97 8.56
N HIS A 67 21.96 -3.36 8.84
CA HIS A 67 21.03 -3.77 9.89
C HIS A 67 19.71 -4.22 9.26
N PRO A 68 19.04 -5.24 9.85
CA PRO A 68 17.72 -5.66 9.40
C PRO A 68 16.74 -4.49 9.40
N ILE A 69 15.79 -4.53 8.48
CA ILE A 69 14.71 -3.56 8.38
C ILE A 69 13.48 -4.10 9.11
N ILE A 70 13.01 -3.33 10.09
CA ILE A 70 11.70 -3.48 10.71
C ILE A 70 10.68 -2.68 9.88
N LEU A 71 9.75 -3.39 9.25
CA LEU A 71 8.59 -2.82 8.60
C LEU A 71 7.45 -2.74 9.60
N ALA A 72 7.14 -1.53 10.06
CA ALA A 72 6.13 -1.30 11.06
C ALA A 72 4.96 -0.51 10.46
N HIS A 73 3.76 -1.08 10.57
CA HIS A 73 2.54 -0.53 9.96
C HIS A 73 1.75 0.33 10.96
N GLY A 74 0.97 1.29 10.45
CA GLY A 74 0.14 2.15 11.27
C GLY A 74 -1.31 1.66 11.51
N LEU A 75 -2.25 2.61 11.52
CA LEU A 75 -3.70 2.41 11.76
C LEU A 75 -4.27 1.26 10.93
N LEU A 76 -5.02 0.37 11.59
CA LEU A 76 -5.54 -0.96 11.18
C LEU A 76 -4.66 -2.17 11.57
N GLY A 77 -3.39 -1.98 11.92
CA GLY A 77 -2.68 -2.97 12.73
C GLY A 77 -2.50 -4.38 12.12
N PHE A 78 -2.70 -4.56 10.81
CA PHE A 78 -2.71 -5.88 10.18
C PHE A 78 -1.43 -6.15 9.39
N GLU A 79 -0.91 -7.37 9.54
CA GLU A 79 0.17 -7.88 8.70
C GLU A 79 -0.40 -8.46 7.39
N GLU A 80 -1.46 -9.25 7.50
CA GLU A 80 -2.21 -9.86 6.40
C GLU A 80 -3.71 -9.86 6.74
N LEU A 81 -4.52 -9.24 5.88
CA LEU A 81 -5.97 -9.14 6.04
C LEU A 81 -6.69 -10.15 5.14
N HIS A 82 -7.42 -11.07 5.75
CA HIS A 82 -8.27 -12.01 5.02
C HIS A 82 -9.65 -11.38 4.82
N LEU A 83 -9.95 -10.97 3.59
CA LEU A 83 -11.19 -10.25 3.25
C LEU A 83 -12.42 -11.17 3.13
N VAL A 84 -12.23 -12.49 3.18
CA VAL A 84 -13.30 -13.48 3.09
C VAL A 84 -13.59 -14.08 4.47
N PRO A 85 -14.86 -14.09 4.92
CA PRO A 85 -15.24 -14.75 6.17
C PRO A 85 -15.07 -16.28 6.07
N ASP A 86 -14.79 -16.91 7.21
CA ASP A 86 -14.36 -18.31 7.39
C ASP A 86 -15.09 -19.38 6.54
N PRO A 87 -16.41 -19.31 6.25
CA PRO A 87 -17.06 -20.32 5.41
C PRO A 87 -16.69 -20.24 3.91
N LEU A 88 -16.20 -19.08 3.44
CA LEU A 88 -15.82 -18.84 2.04
C LEU A 88 -14.31 -18.93 1.80
N LEU A 89 -13.52 -19.29 2.82
CA LEU A 89 -12.08 -19.53 2.69
C LEU A 89 -11.74 -20.66 1.71
N VAL A 90 -12.73 -21.49 1.34
CA VAL A 90 -12.66 -22.53 0.30
C VAL A 90 -12.19 -21.99 -1.06
N LEU A 91 -12.27 -20.67 -1.30
CA LEU A 91 -11.79 -20.05 -2.53
C LEU A 91 -10.25 -19.87 -2.60
N ASN A 92 -9.50 -20.26 -1.56
CA ASN A 92 -8.04 -20.14 -1.48
C ASN A 92 -7.51 -18.75 -1.90
N LEU A 93 -8.26 -17.69 -1.61
CA LEU A 93 -7.85 -16.34 -1.96
C LEU A 93 -6.70 -15.92 -1.02
N PRO A 94 -5.55 -15.46 -1.56
CA PRO A 94 -4.42 -15.03 -0.74
C PRO A 94 -4.79 -13.77 0.06
N GLY A 95 -4.35 -13.70 1.30
CA GLY A 95 -4.61 -12.55 2.17
C GLY A 95 -3.98 -11.26 1.64
N LEU A 96 -4.55 -10.14 2.06
CA LEU A 96 -4.06 -8.80 1.75
C LEU A 96 -2.94 -8.41 2.72
N LYS A 97 -1.70 -8.65 2.30
CA LYS A 97 -0.52 -8.15 3.01
C LYS A 97 -0.47 -6.62 2.99
N TYR A 98 0.00 -6.02 4.08
CA TYR A 98 0.22 -4.57 4.14
C TYR A 98 1.39 -4.14 3.25
N TRP A 99 2.50 -4.87 3.35
CA TRP A 99 3.76 -4.59 2.63
C TRP A 99 3.90 -5.39 1.33
N ARG A 100 2.83 -5.45 0.51
CA ARG A 100 2.80 -6.25 -0.74
C ARG A 100 3.99 -5.91 -1.64
N GLY A 101 4.78 -6.93 -1.99
CA GLY A 101 5.95 -6.82 -2.87
C GLY A 101 7.16 -6.13 -2.24
N ILE A 102 7.00 -5.37 -1.16
CA ILE A 102 8.12 -4.68 -0.49
C ILE A 102 8.99 -5.67 0.27
N THR A 103 8.37 -6.59 1.03
CA THR A 103 9.10 -7.67 1.72
C THR A 103 9.91 -8.50 0.73
N ASP A 104 9.29 -8.86 -0.39
CA ASP A 104 9.86 -9.74 -1.39
C ASP A 104 10.99 -9.05 -2.17
N ALA A 105 10.79 -7.77 -2.53
CA ALA A 105 11.80 -6.96 -3.22
C ALA A 105 13.04 -6.73 -2.35
N LEU A 106 12.85 -6.46 -1.05
CA LEU A 106 13.96 -6.28 -0.11
C LEU A 106 14.68 -7.61 0.16
N ALA A 107 13.95 -8.71 0.35
CA ALA A 107 14.53 -10.04 0.51
C ALA A 107 15.34 -10.45 -0.73
N ALA A 108 14.86 -10.15 -1.94
CA ALA A 108 15.58 -10.40 -3.19
C ALA A 108 16.89 -9.60 -3.32
N LYS A 109 17.08 -8.56 -2.49
CA LYS A 109 18.33 -7.78 -2.38
C LYS A 109 19.18 -8.18 -1.18
N ASN A 110 18.92 -9.36 -0.61
CA ASN A 110 19.58 -9.90 0.59
C ASN A 110 19.44 -8.98 1.82
N VAL A 111 18.33 -8.24 1.91
CA VAL A 111 18.00 -7.46 3.10
C VAL A 111 17.20 -8.34 4.05
N GLU A 112 17.63 -8.46 5.30
CA GLU A 112 16.83 -9.09 6.34
C GLU A 112 15.66 -8.17 6.69
N VAL A 113 14.43 -8.65 6.50
CA VAL A 113 13.20 -7.88 6.71
C VAL A 113 12.35 -8.56 7.77
N ILE A 114 11.91 -7.78 8.75
CA ILE A 114 11.09 -8.21 9.86
C ILE A 114 9.83 -7.34 9.86
N THR A 115 8.66 -7.95 9.82
CA THR A 115 7.38 -7.25 9.98
C THR A 115 7.06 -7.09 11.45
N ALA A 116 6.65 -5.92 11.90
CA ALA A 116 6.21 -5.67 13.27
C ALA A 116 4.80 -5.07 13.26
N SER A 117 3.91 -5.66 14.08
CA SER A 117 2.54 -5.20 14.23
C SER A 117 2.33 -4.51 15.57
N VAL A 118 1.66 -3.37 15.52
CA VAL A 118 1.20 -2.60 16.67
C VAL A 118 -0.33 -2.64 16.76
N PRO A 119 -0.92 -2.40 17.94
CA PRO A 119 -2.37 -2.33 18.10
C PRO A 119 -3.03 -1.38 17.10
N ALA A 120 -4.18 -1.78 16.56
CA ALA A 120 -4.92 -1.03 15.55
C ALA A 120 -5.41 0.33 16.07
N SER A 121 -5.72 0.44 17.37
CA SER A 121 -6.08 1.67 18.05
C SER A 121 -5.33 1.77 19.38
N GLY A 122 -5.16 3.00 19.88
CA GLY A 122 -4.41 3.30 21.09
C GLY A 122 -3.74 4.66 20.98
N SER A 123 -3.19 5.15 22.09
CA SER A 123 -2.36 6.35 22.06
C SER A 123 -1.02 6.07 21.36
N ILE A 124 -0.28 7.12 20.99
CA ILE A 124 1.04 6.97 20.36
C ILE A 124 2.00 6.26 21.31
N GLU A 125 1.95 6.59 22.60
CA GLU A 125 2.80 6.01 23.65
C GLU A 125 2.57 4.50 23.75
N GLN A 126 1.30 4.08 23.84
CA GLN A 126 0.94 2.66 23.92
C GLN A 126 1.41 1.87 22.70
N ARG A 127 1.39 2.50 21.52
CA ARG A 127 1.78 1.87 20.26
C ARG A 127 3.30 1.83 20.11
N ALA A 128 4.01 2.87 20.56
CA ALA A 128 5.46 2.89 20.64
C ALA A 128 6.00 1.83 21.61
N ASP A 129 5.38 1.69 22.79
CA ASP A 129 5.75 0.66 23.77
C ASP A 129 5.54 -0.75 23.20
N ALA A 130 4.39 -0.98 22.55
CA ALA A 130 4.13 -2.25 21.89
C ALA A 130 5.14 -2.53 20.77
N LEU A 131 5.49 -1.52 19.96
CA LEU A 131 6.49 -1.67 18.91
C LEU A 131 7.87 -2.03 19.48
N ALA A 132 8.29 -1.36 20.56
CA ALA A 132 9.57 -1.63 21.21
C ALA A 132 9.69 -3.09 21.65
N VAL A 133 8.66 -3.61 22.35
CA VAL A 133 8.60 -5.01 22.76
C VAL A 133 8.71 -5.95 21.55
N ARG A 134 7.98 -5.67 20.46
CA ARG A 134 8.04 -6.50 19.24
C ARG A 134 9.40 -6.46 18.57
N ILE A 135 10.07 -5.32 18.58
CA ILE A 135 11.42 -5.19 18.04
C ILE A 135 12.39 -6.01 18.88
N GLU A 136 12.33 -5.91 20.21
CA GLU A 136 13.20 -6.69 21.09
C GLU A 136 13.03 -8.20 20.89
N GLU A 137 11.78 -8.67 20.82
CA GLU A 137 11.44 -10.07 20.57
C GLU A 137 12.01 -10.58 19.22
N LYS A 138 11.85 -9.79 18.15
CA LYS A 138 12.17 -10.24 16.79
C LYS A 138 13.61 -9.96 16.37
N ALA A 139 14.20 -8.87 16.86
CA ALA A 139 15.55 -8.45 16.49
C ALA A 139 16.65 -9.20 17.24
N GLN A 140 16.31 -9.91 18.34
CA GLN A 140 17.24 -10.75 19.10
C GLN A 140 18.53 -10.01 19.52
N GLY A 141 18.41 -8.73 19.87
CA GLY A 141 19.53 -7.88 20.27
C GLY A 141 20.36 -7.29 19.12
N LYS A 142 19.99 -7.50 17.85
CA LYS A 142 20.59 -6.79 16.72
C LYS A 142 20.16 -5.33 16.71
N ALA A 143 21.05 -4.42 16.32
CA ALA A 143 20.66 -3.08 15.89
C ALA A 143 19.78 -3.18 14.63
N VAL A 144 18.76 -2.33 14.52
CA VAL A 144 17.75 -2.39 13.45
C VAL A 144 17.55 -1.04 12.76
N ASN A 145 17.07 -1.07 11.52
CA ASN A 145 16.53 0.10 10.82
C ASN A 145 14.99 0.02 10.84
N ILE A 146 14.30 1.09 11.19
CA ILE A 146 12.82 1.08 11.24
C ILE A 146 12.27 1.89 10.06
N ILE A 147 11.36 1.28 9.30
CA ILE A 147 10.54 1.96 8.30
C ILE A 147 9.10 1.92 8.77
N ALA A 148 8.55 3.11 9.03
CA ALA A 148 7.21 3.31 9.56
C ALA A 148 6.30 3.97 8.52
N HIS A 149 5.05 3.51 8.43
CA HIS A 149 4.04 4.14 7.58
C HIS A 149 2.79 4.55 8.37
N SER A 150 2.28 5.76 8.12
CA SER A 150 1.12 6.37 8.79
C SER A 150 1.35 6.68 10.28
N MET A 151 0.35 6.51 11.13
CA MET A 151 0.41 6.73 12.57
C MET A 151 1.19 5.58 13.21
N GLN A 152 2.27 5.84 13.94
CA GLN A 152 3.03 4.87 14.76
C GLN A 152 3.27 5.44 16.13
#